data_AF-A0A917NZA2-F1
#
_entry.id   AF-A0A917NZA2-F1
#
_cell.length_a   1.000
_cell.length_b   1.000
_cell.length_c   1.000
_cell.angle_alpha   90.00
_cell.angle_beta   90.00
_cell.angle_gamma   90.00
#
_symmetry.space_group_name_H-M   'P 1'
#
loop_
_entity.id
_entity.type
_entity.pdbx_description
1 polymer ?
#
loop_
_entity_poly.entity_id
_entity_poly.type
_entity_poly.pdbx_seq_one_letter_code
_entity_poly.pdbx_strand_id
1 'polypeptide(L)'
;MSLDAAVDLRRQGVPAADIRSIEVRTYSAAIDVVGDPRPRTIEEEQFSILFLVAMALIGEPIDREGTKRALHDPEVGRLTASTTVEHDPDFETAIPAHRGAGVTVTEASGAGRSATMRDRLGSPDKPLALTDQQRCPGREANSSPTG
;
A
#
# COMPACT_ATOMS: atom_id res chain seq x y z
N MET A 1 -4.60 -0.56 4.26
CA MET A 1 -4.62 -1.95 4.77
C MET A 1 -3.61 -2.80 4.04
N SER A 2 -3.82 -3.14 2.77
CA SER A 2 -2.80 -3.83 1.96
C SER A 2 -1.50 -3.03 1.87
N LEU A 3 -1.59 -1.72 1.63
CA LEU A 3 -0.44 -0.82 1.65
C LEU A 3 0.32 -0.85 2.98
N ASP A 4 -0.41 -0.80 4.10
CA ASP A 4 0.18 -0.81 5.45
C ASP A 4 0.87 -2.15 5.74
N ALA A 5 0.26 -3.26 5.33
CA ALA A 5 0.83 -4.59 5.44
C ALA A 5 2.11 -4.74 4.59
N ALA A 6 2.13 -4.18 3.38
CA ALA A 6 3.32 -4.14 2.53
C ALA A 6 4.46 -3.33 3.17
N VAL A 7 4.17 -2.18 3.76
CA VAL A 7 5.16 -1.38 4.51
C VAL A 7 5.70 -2.17 5.71
N ASP A 8 4.85 -2.91 6.42
CA ASP A 8 5.28 -3.74 7.55
C ASP A 8 6.23 -4.87 7.09
N LEU A 9 5.89 -5.59 6.02
CA LEU A 9 6.76 -6.62 5.44
C LEU A 9 8.13 -6.07 5.03
N ARG A 10 8.17 -4.88 4.41
CA ARG A 10 9.44 -4.20 4.11
C ARG A 10 10.24 -3.93 5.39
N ARG A 11 9.60 -3.43 6.45
CA ARG A 11 10.25 -3.14 7.74
C ARG A 11 10.78 -4.39 8.44
N GLN A 12 10.17 -5.55 8.18
CA GLN A 12 10.68 -6.85 8.63
C GLN A 12 11.92 -7.33 7.84
N GLY A 13 12.39 -6.54 6.88
CA GLY A 13 13.63 -6.78 6.15
C GLY A 13 13.46 -7.70 4.96
N VAL A 14 12.26 -7.80 4.36
CA VAL A 14 12.07 -8.51 3.09
C VAL A 14 12.68 -7.65 1.97
N PRO A 15 13.76 -8.09 1.31
CA PRO A 15 14.31 -7.36 0.17
C PRO A 15 13.40 -7.56 -1.05
N ALA A 16 12.97 -6.47 -1.67
CA ALA A 16 12.09 -6.48 -2.84
C ALA A 16 12.62 -7.37 -3.99
N ALA A 17 13.94 -7.36 -4.19
CA ALA A 17 14.62 -8.16 -5.21
C ALA A 17 14.44 -9.67 -5.04
N ASP A 18 14.24 -10.16 -3.81
CA ASP A 18 14.05 -11.58 -3.55
C ASP A 18 12.58 -12.00 -3.66
N ILE A 19 11.63 -11.06 -3.77
CA ILE A 19 10.21 -11.37 -3.85
C ILE A 19 9.91 -11.98 -5.23
N ARG A 20 9.37 -13.20 -5.22
CA ARG A 20 8.93 -13.94 -6.41
C ARG A 20 7.46 -13.71 -6.73
N SER A 21 6.61 -13.64 -5.71
CA SER A 21 5.17 -13.43 -5.86
C SER A 21 4.59 -12.71 -4.64
N ILE A 22 3.51 -11.98 -4.88
CA ILE A 22 2.76 -11.26 -3.86
C ILE A 22 1.30 -11.70 -3.96
N GLU A 23 0.69 -12.03 -2.83
CA GLU A 23 -0.74 -12.33 -2.73
C GLU A 23 -1.37 -11.31 -1.80
N VAL A 24 -2.45 -10.67 -2.25
CA VAL A 24 -3.30 -9.79 -1.44
C VAL A 24 -4.63 -10.47 -1.20
N ARG A 25 -5.00 -10.70 0.06
CA ARG A 25 -6.27 -11.31 0.46
C ARG A 25 -7.22 -10.28 1.04
N THR A 26 -8.48 -10.24 0.60
CA THR A 26 -9.48 -9.28 1.09
C THR A 26 -10.94 -9.73 0.80
N TYR A 27 -11.93 -8.89 1.13
CA TYR A 27 -13.36 -9.13 0.95
C TYR A 27 -13.83 -8.79 -0.47
N SER A 28 -14.93 -9.40 -0.94
CA SER A 28 -15.34 -9.39 -2.35
C SER A 28 -15.55 -7.98 -2.89
N ALA A 29 -16.22 -7.12 -2.12
CA ALA A 29 -16.47 -5.74 -2.55
C ALA A 29 -15.19 -4.91 -2.74
N ALA A 30 -14.07 -5.26 -2.09
CA ALA A 30 -12.78 -4.61 -2.36
C ALA A 30 -12.17 -5.12 -3.67
N ILE A 31 -12.32 -6.40 -3.99
CA ILE A 31 -11.84 -7.00 -5.25
C ILE A 31 -12.54 -6.37 -6.45
N ASP A 32 -13.85 -6.15 -6.36
CA ASP A 32 -14.63 -5.48 -7.42
C ASP A 32 -14.11 -4.06 -7.71
N VAL A 33 -13.59 -3.38 -6.69
CA VAL A 33 -12.99 -2.03 -6.82
C VAL A 33 -11.59 -2.08 -7.41
N VAL A 34 -10.83 -3.16 -7.19
CA VAL A 34 -9.52 -3.34 -7.81
C VAL A 34 -9.65 -3.41 -9.33
N GLY A 35 -10.75 -3.95 -9.86
CA GLY A 35 -10.98 -4.03 -11.30
C GLY A 35 -10.00 -4.96 -12.01
N ASP A 36 -9.73 -4.72 -13.30
CA ASP A 36 -8.74 -5.51 -14.05
C ASP A 36 -7.33 -5.24 -13.49
N PRO A 37 -6.62 -6.27 -12.98
CA PRO A 37 -5.26 -6.11 -12.47
C PRO A 37 -4.25 -5.73 -13.58
N ARG A 38 -4.67 -5.73 -14.85
CA ARG A 38 -3.94 -5.20 -15.99
C ARG A 38 -4.54 -3.85 -16.40
N PRO A 39 -4.09 -2.75 -15.78
CA PRO A 39 -4.55 -1.43 -16.16
C PRO A 39 -4.23 -1.16 -17.63
N ARG A 40 -5.15 -0.49 -18.32
CA ARG A 40 -5.06 -0.23 -19.77
C ARG A 40 -4.46 1.13 -20.07
N THR A 41 -4.32 1.97 -19.05
CA THR A 41 -3.75 3.32 -19.11
C THR A 41 -2.78 3.56 -17.95
N ILE A 42 -1.86 4.50 -18.13
CA ILE A 42 -0.88 4.89 -17.10
C ILE A 42 -1.59 5.42 -15.85
N GLU A 43 -2.70 6.14 -16.06
CA GLU A 43 -3.54 6.70 -15.01
C GLU A 43 -4.22 5.62 -14.16
N GLU A 44 -4.65 4.51 -14.75
CA GLU A 44 -5.21 3.36 -14.02
C GLU A 44 -4.14 2.60 -13.23
N GLU A 45 -2.92 2.49 -13.78
CA GLU A 45 -1.80 1.79 -13.14
C GLU A 45 -1.37 2.47 -11.85
N GLN A 46 -1.14 3.79 -11.87
CA GLN A 46 -0.65 4.52 -10.71
C GLN A 46 -1.61 4.53 -9.50
N PHE A 47 -2.91 4.26 -9.72
CA PHE A 47 -3.92 4.16 -8.67
C PHE A 47 -4.33 2.72 -8.36
N SER A 48 -3.73 1.74 -9.03
CA SER A 48 -3.96 0.33 -8.77
C SER A 48 -3.40 -0.06 -7.40
N ILE A 49 -4.16 -0.88 -6.67
CA ILE A 49 -3.71 -1.41 -5.38
C ILE A 49 -2.45 -2.27 -5.54
N LEU A 50 -2.28 -2.95 -6.69
CA LEU A 50 -1.11 -3.79 -6.98
C LEU A 50 0.15 -2.92 -7.09
N PHE A 51 0.06 -1.82 -7.86
CA PHE A 51 1.14 -0.86 -8.04
C PHE A 51 1.56 -0.21 -6.71
N LEU A 52 0.60 0.21 -5.90
CA LEU A 52 0.87 0.81 -4.59
C LEU A 52 1.49 -0.19 -3.60
N VAL A 53 1.11 -1.47 -3.65
CA VAL A 53 1.75 -2.53 -2.86
C VAL A 53 3.20 -2.77 -3.32
N ALA A 54 3.44 -2.81 -4.63
CA ALA A 54 4.78 -2.93 -5.20
C ALA A 54 5.70 -1.76 -4.79
N MET A 55 5.24 -0.51 -4.95
CA MET A 55 5.97 0.68 -4.49
C MET A 55 6.31 0.60 -3.01
N ALA A 56 5.35 0.17 -2.18
CA ALA A 56 5.55 0.06 -0.74
C ALA A 56 6.57 -1.00 -0.34
N LEU A 57 6.64 -2.12 -1.05
CA LEU A 57 7.66 -3.15 -0.82
C LEU A 57 9.05 -2.66 -1.23
N ILE A 58 9.16 -1.90 -2.33
CA ILE A 58 10.41 -1.29 -2.79
C ILE A 58 10.86 -0.16 -1.85
N GLY A 59 9.91 0.55 -1.25
CA GLY A 59 10.19 1.70 -0.38
C GLY A 59 10.23 3.04 -1.11
N GLU A 60 9.67 3.11 -2.32
CA GLU A 60 9.46 4.37 -3.02
C GLU A 60 8.45 5.25 -2.26
N PRO A 61 8.66 6.58 -2.17
CA PRO A 61 7.67 7.49 -1.62
C PRO A 61 6.35 7.42 -2.40
N ILE A 62 5.23 7.33 -1.70
CA ILE A 62 3.90 7.35 -2.32
C ILE A 62 3.41 8.79 -2.33
N ASP A 63 4.07 9.58 -3.16
CA ASP A 63 3.69 10.95 -3.50
C ASP A 63 3.73 11.12 -5.02
N ARG A 64 3.35 12.30 -5.50
CA ARG A 64 3.27 12.57 -6.95
C ARG A 64 4.58 12.28 -7.68
N GLU A 65 5.72 12.55 -7.07
CA GLU A 65 7.02 12.41 -7.73
C GLU A 65 7.53 10.98 -7.66
N GLY A 66 7.37 10.32 -6.50
CA GLY A 66 7.68 8.90 -6.35
C GLY A 66 6.82 8.02 -7.27
N THR A 67 5.53 8.32 -7.42
CA THR A 67 4.65 7.63 -8.38
C THR A 67 5.15 7.75 -9.82
N LYS A 68 5.58 8.94 -10.26
CA LYS A 68 6.14 9.13 -11.61
C LYS A 68 7.41 8.33 -11.84
N ARG A 69 8.29 8.26 -10.84
CA ARG A 69 9.51 7.45 -10.92
C ARG A 69 9.15 5.96 -10.99
N ALA A 70 8.25 5.52 -10.13
CA ALA A 70 7.80 4.13 -10.03
C ALA A 70 7.11 3.63 -11.30
N LEU A 71 6.40 4.50 -12.05
CA LEU A 71 5.77 4.15 -13.33
C LEU A 71 6.77 3.66 -14.38
N HIS A 72 8.04 4.05 -14.27
CA HIS A 72 9.10 3.66 -15.20
C HIS A 72 10.13 2.72 -14.56
N ASP A 73 9.90 2.30 -13.32
CA ASP A 73 10.79 1.39 -12.61
C ASP A 73 10.46 -0.08 -13.00
N PRO A 74 11.40 -0.81 -13.63
CA PRO A 74 11.16 -2.20 -14.02
C PRO A 74 10.90 -3.11 -12.81
N GLU A 75 11.41 -2.78 -11.63
CA GLU A 75 11.19 -3.57 -10.43
C GLU A 75 9.75 -3.40 -9.91
N VAL A 76 9.21 -2.18 -9.98
CA VAL A 76 7.80 -1.91 -9.68
C VAL A 76 6.91 -2.69 -10.64
N GLY A 77 7.20 -2.64 -11.94
CA GLY A 77 6.47 -3.39 -12.96
C GLY A 77 6.53 -4.91 -12.72
N ARG A 78 7.71 -5.45 -12.37
CA ARG A 78 7.90 -6.86 -12.05
C ARG A 78 7.06 -7.30 -10.86
N LEU A 79 7.10 -6.55 -9.76
CA LEU A 79 6.33 -6.87 -8.55
C LEU A 79 4.83 -6.77 -8.80
N THR A 80 4.39 -5.72 -9.48
CA THR A 80 2.98 -5.52 -9.86
C THR A 80 2.46 -6.69 -10.67
N ALA A 81 3.21 -7.12 -11.70
CA ALA A 81 2.85 -8.28 -12.54
C ALA A 81 2.85 -9.61 -11.77
N SER A 82 3.57 -9.68 -10.64
CA SER A 82 3.63 -10.86 -9.77
C SER A 82 2.64 -10.81 -8.60
N THR A 83 1.78 -9.79 -8.57
CA THR A 83 0.78 -9.60 -7.51
C THR A 83 -0.57 -10.13 -7.93
N THR A 84 -1.20 -10.95 -7.09
CA THR A 84 -2.60 -11.39 -7.24
C THR A 84 -3.45 -10.84 -6.11
N VAL A 85 -4.75 -10.74 -6.36
CA VAL A 85 -5.75 -10.36 -5.36
C VAL A 85 -6.79 -11.45 -5.26
N GLU A 86 -7.00 -11.98 -4.07
CA GLU A 86 -7.85 -13.14 -3.80
C GLU A 86 -8.91 -12.83 -2.75
N HIS A 87 -10.05 -13.50 -2.87
CA HIS A 87 -11.11 -13.46 -1.87
C HIS A 87 -10.73 -14.28 -0.66
N ASP A 88 -11.03 -13.75 0.53
CA ASP A 88 -10.79 -14.44 1.78
C ASP A 88 -12.00 -14.29 2.73
N PRO A 89 -12.66 -15.43 3.10
CA PRO A 89 -13.82 -15.45 3.97
C PRO A 89 -13.61 -14.80 5.34
N ASP A 90 -12.38 -14.79 5.87
CA ASP A 90 -12.10 -14.19 7.18
C ASP A 90 -12.25 -12.67 7.12
N PHE A 91 -11.91 -12.04 6.00
CA PHE A 91 -12.15 -10.60 5.80
C PHE A 91 -13.60 -10.30 5.42
N GLU A 92 -14.27 -11.23 4.72
CA GLU A 92 -15.69 -11.11 4.37
C GLU A 92 -16.58 -11.11 5.61
N THR A 93 -16.31 -11.99 6.57
CA THR A 93 -17.12 -12.06 7.81
C THR A 93 -16.89 -10.87 8.74
N ALA A 94 -15.80 -10.12 8.54
CA ALA A 94 -15.45 -8.97 9.37
C ALA A 94 -16.12 -7.66 8.91
N ILE A 95 -16.63 -7.58 7.68
CA ILE A 95 -17.34 -6.38 7.20
C ILE A 95 -18.77 -6.32 7.79
N PRO A 96 -19.32 -5.11 8.02
CA PRO A 96 -18.73 -3.79 7.79
C PRO A 96 -17.83 -3.29 8.93
N ALA A 97 -17.73 -4.03 10.04
CA ALA A 97 -17.01 -3.59 11.24
C ALA A 97 -15.52 -3.37 10.98
N HIS A 98 -14.89 -4.26 10.20
CA HIS A 98 -13.49 -4.16 9.78
C HIS A 98 -13.40 -4.37 8.28
N ARG A 99 -12.55 -3.58 7.62
CA ARG A 99 -12.37 -3.64 6.16
C ARG A 99 -10.99 -4.15 5.77
N GLY A 100 -10.45 -5.13 6.48
CA GLY A 100 -9.05 -5.52 6.41
C GLY A 100 -8.52 -6.09 5.09
N ALA A 101 -7.21 -6.29 5.05
CA ALA A 101 -6.52 -7.06 4.02
C ALA A 101 -5.28 -7.76 4.58
N GLY A 102 -4.91 -8.88 3.98
CA GLY A 102 -3.65 -9.59 4.20
C GLY A 102 -2.74 -9.47 2.99
N VAL A 103 -1.43 -9.40 3.23
CA VAL A 103 -0.41 -9.46 2.18
C VAL A 103 0.55 -10.59 2.52
N THR A 104 0.76 -11.49 1.57
CA THR A 104 1.77 -12.56 1.64
C THR A 104 2.81 -12.32 0.55
N VAL A 105 4.08 -12.37 0.90
CA VAL A 105 5.21 -12.36 -0.04
C VAL A 105 5.88 -13.72 -0.02
N THR A 106 6.17 -14.26 -1.19
CA THR A 106 6.98 -15.47 -1.34
C THR A 106 8.33 -15.08 -1.90
N GLU A 107 9.40 -15.37 -1.16
CA GLU A 107 10.77 -15.12 -1.56
C GLU A 107 11.25 -16.19 -2.58
N ALA A 108 12.30 -15.89 -3.34
CA ALA A 108 12.92 -16.80 -4.31
C ALA A 108 13.46 -18.09 -3.66
N SER A 109 13.82 -18.00 -2.37
CA SER A 109 14.18 -19.14 -1.51
C SER A 109 13.01 -20.09 -1.21
N GLY A 110 11.78 -19.66 -1.48
CA GLY A 110 10.54 -20.34 -1.10
C GLY A 110 10.00 -19.92 0.27
N ALA A 111 10.71 -19.09 1.02
CA ALA A 111 10.22 -18.57 2.31
C ALA A 111 9.01 -17.66 2.10
N GLY A 112 7.94 -17.87 2.87
CA GLY A 112 6.75 -17.03 2.87
C GLY A 112 6.72 -16.11 4.09
N ARG A 113 6.47 -14.82 3.89
CA ARG A 113 6.17 -13.87 4.97
C ARG A 113 4.83 -13.22 4.75
N SER A 114 4.09 -12.97 5.82
CA SER A 114 2.77 -12.36 5.72
C SER A 114 2.57 -11.27 6.77
N ALA A 115 1.78 -10.27 6.41
CA ALA A 115 1.28 -9.25 7.32
C ALA A 115 -0.21 -9.04 7.07
N THR A 116 -0.97 -8.93 8.16
CA THR A 116 -2.42 -8.70 8.11
C THR A 116 -2.77 -7.39 8.78
N MET A 117 -3.59 -6.61 8.10
CA MET A 117 -4.08 -5.34 8.58
C MET A 117 -5.60 -5.35 8.67
N ARG A 118 -6.15 -5.41 9.89
CA ARG A 118 -7.60 -5.41 10.12
C ARG A 118 -8.27 -4.08 9.74
N ASP A 119 -7.60 -2.96 10.00
CA ASP A 119 -8.12 -1.61 9.78
C ASP A 119 -7.04 -0.70 9.19
N ARG A 120 -7.42 0.37 8.46
CA ARG A 120 -6.44 1.35 7.97
C ARG A 120 -5.70 2.03 9.13
N LEU A 121 -4.42 2.34 8.93
CA LEU A 121 -3.71 3.28 9.80
C LEU A 121 -4.44 4.64 9.77
N GLY A 122 -4.71 5.21 10.94
CA GLY A 122 -5.49 6.44 11.10
C GLY A 122 -6.99 6.24 11.29
N SER A 123 -7.50 5.01 11.26
CA SER A 123 -8.86 4.71 11.72
C SER A 123 -9.01 5.01 13.22
N PRO A 124 -10.23 5.28 13.73
CA PRO A 124 -10.48 5.47 15.15
C PRO A 124 -9.86 4.37 16.03
N ASP A 125 -9.90 3.11 15.56
CA ASP A 125 -9.35 1.94 16.25
C ASP A 125 -7.83 1.71 16.05
N LYS A 126 -7.21 2.42 15.10
CA LYS A 126 -5.76 2.38 14.83
C LYS A 126 -5.21 3.79 14.62
N PRO A 127 -5.19 4.65 15.65
CA PRO A 127 -4.69 6.00 15.53
C PRO A 127 -3.25 5.98 14.98
N LEU A 128 -2.96 6.88 14.04
CA LEU A 128 -1.57 7.13 13.65
C LEU A 128 -0.84 7.53 14.92
N ALA A 129 0.15 6.73 15.34
CA ALA A 129 1.12 7.20 16.30
C ALA A 129 1.79 8.40 15.64
N LEU A 130 1.41 9.61 16.07
CA LEU A 130 2.03 10.87 15.68
C LEU A 130 3.48 10.82 16.16
N THR A 131 4.36 10.21 15.38
CA THR A 131 5.75 10.61 15.40
C THR A 131 5.79 11.94 14.67
N ASP A 132 5.85 13.00 15.47
CA ASP A 132 6.02 14.39 15.07
C ASP A 132 7.11 14.51 13.99
N GLN A 133 6.73 14.95 12.79
CA GLN A 133 7.52 15.80 11.87
C GLN A 133 6.90 15.77 10.46
N GLN A 134 5.77 16.45 10.28
CA GLN A 134 5.51 17.22 9.04
C GLN A 134 4.72 18.48 9.41
N ARG A 135 5.35 19.34 10.22
CA ARG A 135 4.96 20.76 10.26
C ARG A 135 5.44 21.36 8.93
N CYS A 136 4.54 21.61 7.99
CA CYS A 136 4.86 22.46 6.83
C CYS A 136 5.37 23.81 7.37
N PRO A 137 6.61 24.23 7.12
CA PRO A 137 7.04 25.57 7.46
C PRO A 137 6.63 26.51 6.33
N GLY A 138 5.99 27.62 6.69
CA GLY A 138 5.96 28.82 5.87
C GLY A 138 4.62 29.16 5.23
N ARG A 139 3.72 29.76 6.01
CA ARG A 139 3.00 30.95 5.54
C ARG A 139 2.86 31.92 6.70
N GLU A 140 3.95 32.64 6.97
CA GLU A 140 3.88 33.89 7.74
C GLU A 140 3.02 34.87 6.93
N ALA A 141 1.78 35.07 7.38
CA ALA A 141 1.00 36.25 7.04
C ALA A 141 1.22 37.26 8.17
N ASN A 142 2.24 38.09 7.97
CA ASN A 142 2.38 39.35 8.67
C ASN A 142 1.20 40.26 8.28
N SER A 143 0.57 40.90 9.27
CA SER A 143 0.20 42.32 9.29
C SER A 143 -0.89 42.59 10.34
N SER A 144 -0.48 43.30 11.39
CA SER A 144 -1.26 43.91 12.46
C SER A 144 -2.40 44.81 11.97
N PRO A 145 -3.31 45.21 12.88
CA PRO A 145 -3.75 46.60 12.90
C PRO A 145 -3.44 47.27 14.23
N THR A 146 -2.76 48.40 14.11
CA THR A 146 -2.67 49.50 15.06
C THR A 146 -4.07 50.07 15.35
N GLY A 147 -4.34 50.39 16.62
CA GLY A 147 -5.52 51.13 17.06
C GLY A 147 -5.63 51.14 18.58
#